data_AF-A0A660PH14-F1
#
_entry.id   AF-A0A660PH14-F1
#
_cell.length_a   1.000
_cell.length_b   1.000
_cell.length_c   1.000
_cell.angle_alpha   90.00
_cell.angle_beta   90.00
_cell.angle_gamma   90.00
#
_symmetry.space_group_name_H-M   'P 1'
#
loop_
_entity.id
_entity.type
_entity.pdbx_description
1 polymer ?
#
loop_
_entity_poly.entity_id
_entity_poly.type
_entity_poly.pdbx_seq_one_letter_code
_entity_poly.pdbx_strand_id
1 'polypeptide(L)'
;MFQRFWKNSNSGYSLIEMVVVIIIIGILAAVVMKSLGKATEVSRTEETKKEMELLSYAIAGNPNLISNGGRIDFGYIGDVGAFPPDWDALVSNPGGYATWDGPYIEDKFAMGAGDTGFKLDAWGEPYSSPASVSFSSTGGGFAITRTIAYSTEDIFANSVSAVITDIDDSPPGTTYADSVRFLVTVPDGAGSYTVKSGIPGSDGFCRIDSIPIGNHLFQTVYLPDNDTLTRRISINPGQDLYLDLSYFADIW
;
A
#
# COMPACT_ATOMS: atom_id res chain seq x y z
N MET A 1 -82.26 -6.48 29.33
CA MET A 1 -81.08 -6.08 28.53
C MET A 1 -80.18 -5.23 29.44
N PHE A 2 -79.14 -5.82 30.04
CA PHE A 2 -78.24 -5.15 30.98
C PHE A 2 -77.07 -4.52 30.20
N GLN A 3 -77.02 -3.18 30.12
CA GLN A 3 -75.83 -2.46 29.68
C GLN A 3 -74.95 -2.17 30.91
N ARG A 4 -73.81 -2.87 30.98
CA ARG A 4 -72.76 -2.65 31.99
C ARG A 4 -71.89 -1.49 31.51
N PHE A 5 -72.14 -0.29 32.05
CA PHE A 5 -71.30 0.88 31.83
C PHE A 5 -69.90 0.63 32.43
N TRP A 6 -68.88 0.59 31.57
CA TRP A 6 -67.48 0.64 32.00
C TRP A 6 -67.18 2.06 32.49
N LYS A 7 -66.93 2.19 33.79
CA LYS A 7 -66.46 3.42 34.40
C LYS A 7 -64.97 3.57 34.06
N ASN A 8 -64.63 4.46 33.12
CA ASN A 8 -63.25 4.90 32.95
C ASN A 8 -62.82 5.61 34.24
N SER A 9 -62.01 4.94 35.05
CA SER A 9 -61.33 5.55 36.18
C SER A 9 -60.15 6.36 35.63
N ASN A 10 -60.38 7.63 35.30
CA ASN A 10 -59.30 8.60 35.17
C ASN A 10 -58.81 8.94 36.59
N SER A 11 -57.97 8.07 37.15
CA SER A 11 -57.15 8.39 38.32
C SER A 11 -56.10 9.42 37.89
N GLY A 12 -56.18 10.63 38.42
CA GLY A 12 -55.13 11.63 38.25
C GLY A 12 -53.80 11.09 38.80
N TYR A 13 -52.73 11.24 38.02
CA TYR A 13 -51.39 10.85 38.43
C TYR A 13 -50.97 11.62 39.68
N SER A 14 -50.38 10.91 40.66
CA SER A 14 -49.85 11.56 41.86
C SER A 14 -48.56 12.32 41.53
N LEU A 15 -48.31 13.42 42.24
CA LEU A 15 -47.04 14.17 42.11
C LEU A 15 -45.83 13.26 42.33
N ILE A 16 -45.94 12.29 43.25
CA ILE A 16 -44.84 11.33 43.50
C ILE A 16 -44.54 10.46 42.29
N GLU A 17 -45.57 10.09 41.52
CA GLU A 17 -45.44 9.21 40.37
C GLU A 17 -44.71 9.93 39.23
N MET A 18 -45.03 11.21 39.00
CA MET A 18 -44.30 12.04 38.04
C MET A 18 -42.85 12.29 38.46
N VAL A 19 -42.58 12.50 39.76
CA VAL A 19 -41.21 12.64 40.28
C VAL A 19 -40.41 11.36 40.06
N VAL A 20 -41.00 10.20 40.34
CA VAL A 20 -40.36 8.89 40.10
C VAL A 20 -40.06 8.67 38.62
N VAL A 21 -40.98 9.02 37.72
CA VAL A 21 -40.77 8.91 36.27
C VAL A 21 -39.61 9.80 35.80
N ILE A 22 -39.54 11.05 36.26
CA ILE A 22 -38.44 11.97 35.89
C ILE A 22 -37.09 11.43 36.39
N ILE A 23 -37.05 10.85 37.59
CA ILE A 23 -35.83 10.21 38.12
C ILE A 23 -35.41 9.01 37.24
N ILE A 24 -36.35 8.15 36.87
CA ILE A 24 -36.08 6.98 36.01
C ILE A 24 -35.57 7.43 34.64
N ILE A 25 -36.20 8.44 34.01
CA ILE A 25 -35.76 8.99 32.72
C ILE A 25 -34.36 9.57 32.84
N GLY A 26 -34.05 10.31 33.91
CA GLY A 26 -32.71 10.87 34.14
C GLY A 26 -31.63 9.78 34.24
N ILE A 27 -31.91 8.69 34.97
CA ILE A 27 -30.99 7.55 35.09
C ILE A 27 -30.81 6.86 33.72
N LEU A 28 -31.90 6.59 33.00
CA LEU A 28 -31.85 5.97 31.68
C LEU A 28 -31.07 6.82 30.68
N ALA A 29 -31.30 8.14 30.66
CA ALA A 29 -30.58 9.07 29.79
C ALA A 29 -29.06 9.04 30.05
N ALA A 30 -28.62 9.03 31.32
CA ALA A 30 -27.21 8.92 31.68
C ALA A 30 -26.57 7.60 31.18
N VAL A 31 -27.27 6.48 31.32
CA VAL A 31 -26.80 5.16 30.82
C VAL A 31 -26.71 5.15 29.30
N VAL A 32 -27.70 5.71 28.60
CA VAL A 32 -27.71 5.81 27.14
C VAL A 32 -26.55 6.68 26.64
N MET A 33 -26.30 7.86 27.22
CA MET A 33 -25.18 8.71 26.84
C MET A 33 -23.83 8.00 26.99
N LYS A 34 -23.62 7.28 28.10
CA LYS A 34 -22.39 6.49 28.31
C LYS A 34 -22.23 5.36 27.29
N SER A 35 -23.34 4.73 26.89
CA SER A 35 -23.35 3.68 25.87
C SER A 35 -23.01 4.23 24.49
N LEU A 36 -23.61 5.36 24.10
CA LEU A 36 -23.36 6.02 22.82
C LEU A 36 -21.89 6.43 22.68
N GLY A 37 -21.29 7.01 23.73
CA GLY A 37 -19.88 7.39 23.69
C GLY A 37 -18.93 6.20 23.44
N LYS A 38 -19.23 5.01 23.98
CA LYS A 38 -18.43 3.81 23.68
C LYS A 38 -18.63 3.31 22.25
N ALA A 39 -19.87 3.34 21.76
CA ALA A 39 -20.18 2.92 20.40
C ALA A 39 -19.52 3.82 19.36
N THR A 40 -19.48 5.14 19.59
CA THR A 40 -18.80 6.08 18.70
C THR A 40 -17.30 5.85 18.66
N GLU A 41 -16.66 5.60 19.80
CA GLU A 41 -15.22 5.33 19.84
C GLU A 41 -14.83 4.03 19.13
N VAL A 42 -15.62 2.97 19.29
CA VAL A 42 -15.43 1.73 18.51
C VAL A 42 -15.60 1.98 17.02
N SER A 43 -16.63 2.74 16.63
CA SER A 43 -16.86 3.09 15.22
C SER A 43 -15.67 3.84 14.61
N ARG A 44 -15.19 4.90 15.30
CA ARG A 44 -14.03 5.70 14.88
C ARG A 44 -12.77 4.87 14.75
N THR A 45 -12.54 3.96 15.70
CA THR A 45 -11.39 3.05 15.67
C THR A 45 -11.43 2.12 14.45
N GLU A 46 -12.58 1.53 14.14
CA GLU A 46 -12.73 0.63 13.00
C GLU A 46 -12.70 1.38 11.65
N GLU A 47 -13.22 2.60 11.60
CA GLU A 47 -13.09 3.50 10.45
C GLU A 47 -11.63 3.85 10.19
N THR A 48 -10.91 4.31 11.22
CA THR A 48 -9.49 4.66 11.15
C THR A 48 -8.65 3.48 10.65
N LYS A 49 -8.89 2.25 11.16
CA LYS A 49 -8.15 1.06 10.70
C LYS A 49 -8.36 0.76 9.21
N LYS A 50 -9.60 0.92 8.71
CA LYS A 50 -9.93 0.71 7.29
C LYS A 50 -9.29 1.77 6.42
N GLU A 51 -9.30 3.02 6.86
CA GLU A 51 -8.64 4.12 6.16
C GLU A 51 -7.12 3.92 6.11
N MET A 52 -6.49 3.58 7.24
CA MET A 52 -5.07 3.24 7.28
C MET A 52 -4.73 2.05 6.37
N GLU A 53 -5.63 1.09 6.19
CA GLU A 53 -5.45 0.01 5.23
C GLU A 53 -5.42 0.51 3.79
N LEU A 54 -6.39 1.35 3.41
CA LEU A 54 -6.42 1.97 2.08
C LEU A 54 -5.18 2.83 1.83
N LEU A 55 -4.75 3.63 2.81
CA LEU A 55 -3.52 4.41 2.75
C LEU A 55 -2.29 3.50 2.60
N SER A 56 -2.25 2.35 3.29
CA SER A 56 -1.14 1.40 3.11
C SER A 56 -1.08 0.80 1.71
N TYR A 57 -2.24 0.54 1.09
CA TYR A 57 -2.30 0.11 -0.30
C TYR A 57 -1.94 1.22 -1.28
N ALA A 58 -2.29 2.47 -1.00
CA ALA A 58 -1.86 3.59 -1.83
C ALA A 58 -0.32 3.77 -1.80
N ILE A 59 0.30 3.57 -0.63
CA ILE A 59 1.76 3.71 -0.49
C ILE A 59 2.51 2.54 -1.13
N ALA A 60 2.16 1.30 -0.79
CA ALA A 60 2.94 0.12 -1.16
C ALA A 60 2.23 -0.88 -2.06
N GLY A 61 0.99 -0.58 -2.48
CA GLY A 61 0.12 -1.43 -3.28
C GLY A 61 -0.63 -2.49 -2.47
N ASN A 62 -1.62 -3.13 -3.10
CA ASN A 62 -2.31 -4.29 -2.57
C ASN A 62 -1.61 -5.60 -2.99
N PRO A 63 -1.06 -6.39 -2.04
CA PRO A 63 -0.37 -7.65 -2.34
C PRO A 63 -1.29 -8.75 -2.91
N ASN A 64 -2.60 -8.61 -2.77
CA ASN A 64 -3.57 -9.59 -3.25
C ASN A 64 -3.95 -9.39 -4.74
N LEU A 65 -3.54 -8.28 -5.36
CA LEU A 65 -3.77 -8.04 -6.78
C LEU A 65 -2.68 -8.72 -7.60
N ILE A 66 -3.01 -9.90 -8.12
CA ILE A 66 -2.12 -10.76 -8.89
C ILE A 66 -2.69 -10.94 -10.30
N SER A 67 -1.84 -10.77 -11.31
CA SER A 67 -2.16 -11.09 -12.71
C SER A 67 -0.96 -11.74 -13.38
N ASN A 68 -1.21 -12.72 -14.25
CA ASN A 68 -0.15 -13.49 -14.93
C ASN A 68 0.91 -14.08 -14.00
N GLY A 69 0.52 -14.48 -12.78
CA GLY A 69 1.40 -15.09 -11.78
C GLY A 69 2.29 -14.11 -11.00
N GLY A 70 2.19 -12.80 -11.27
CA GLY A 70 2.92 -11.75 -10.56
C GLY A 70 1.99 -10.72 -9.92
N ARG A 71 2.49 -10.04 -8.89
CA ARG A 71 1.79 -8.92 -8.28
C ARG A 71 1.76 -7.74 -9.26
N ILE A 72 0.61 -7.08 -9.41
CA ILE A 72 0.46 -5.97 -10.37
C ILE A 72 0.39 -4.58 -9.72
N ASP A 73 0.07 -4.51 -8.43
CA ASP A 73 -0.11 -3.24 -7.73
C ASP A 73 0.96 -3.07 -6.64
N PHE A 74 1.78 -2.04 -6.77
CA PHE A 74 2.85 -1.68 -5.84
C PHE A 74 2.75 -0.25 -5.29
N GLY A 75 1.64 0.45 -5.58
CA GLY A 75 1.39 1.82 -5.14
C GLY A 75 2.51 2.80 -5.51
N TYR A 76 2.54 3.93 -4.79
CA TYR A 76 3.54 5.00 -4.98
C TYR A 76 4.98 4.47 -4.97
N ILE A 77 5.30 3.56 -4.07
CA ILE A 77 6.66 3.01 -3.93
C ILE A 77 7.10 2.26 -5.19
N GLY A 78 6.22 1.45 -5.79
CA GLY A 78 6.56 0.70 -6.99
C GLY A 78 6.83 1.57 -8.21
N ASP A 79 6.19 2.71 -8.27
CA ASP A 79 6.26 3.65 -9.39
C ASP A 79 7.42 4.63 -9.23
N VAL A 80 7.60 5.18 -8.03
CA VAL A 80 8.59 6.23 -7.77
C VAL A 80 9.89 5.67 -7.22
N GLY A 81 9.89 4.50 -6.57
CA GLY A 81 11.09 3.92 -5.96
C GLY A 81 11.49 4.58 -4.65
N ALA A 82 10.57 5.31 -4.00
CA ALA A 82 10.77 5.96 -2.71
C ALA A 82 9.45 6.00 -1.93
N PHE A 83 9.51 6.26 -0.62
CA PHE A 83 8.31 6.62 0.11
C PHE A 83 7.77 7.97 -0.35
N PRO A 84 6.45 8.20 -0.30
CA PRO A 84 5.89 9.51 -0.55
C PRO A 84 6.41 10.51 0.51
N PRO A 85 6.83 11.72 0.09
CA PRO A 85 7.36 12.73 1.02
C PRO A 85 6.28 13.26 1.98
N ASP A 86 5.03 13.25 1.52
CA ASP A 86 3.84 13.69 2.25
C ASP A 86 2.61 12.95 1.72
N TRP A 87 1.46 13.19 2.36
CA TRP A 87 0.20 12.57 1.94
C TRP A 87 -0.31 13.11 0.59
N ASP A 88 0.04 14.35 0.22
CA ASP A 88 -0.40 14.99 -1.04
C ASP A 88 0.18 14.31 -2.28
N ALA A 89 1.37 13.71 -2.15
CA ALA A 89 2.00 12.88 -3.18
C ALA A 89 1.18 11.65 -3.60
N LEU A 90 0.20 11.23 -2.79
CA LEU A 90 -0.71 10.13 -3.14
C LEU A 90 -1.85 10.57 -4.06
N VAL A 91 -2.15 11.87 -4.13
CA VAL A 91 -3.25 12.44 -4.93
C VAL A 91 -2.72 13.24 -6.11
N SER A 92 -1.59 13.91 -5.94
CA SER A 92 -0.99 14.79 -6.93
C SER A 92 0.46 14.43 -7.18
N ASN A 93 0.88 14.51 -8.43
CA ASN A 93 2.25 14.20 -8.82
C ASN A 93 3.23 15.19 -8.14
N PRO A 94 4.08 14.72 -7.21
CA PRO A 94 5.00 15.59 -6.50
C PRO A 94 6.16 15.95 -7.43
N GLY A 95 6.24 17.21 -7.87
CA GLY A 95 7.40 17.68 -8.63
C GLY A 95 7.48 17.20 -10.09
N GLY A 96 6.41 16.66 -10.67
CA GLY A 96 6.34 16.32 -12.10
C GLY A 96 7.11 15.04 -12.46
N TYR A 97 7.16 14.09 -11.53
CA TYR A 97 7.79 12.78 -11.69
C TYR A 97 7.21 12.03 -12.89
N ALA A 98 8.07 11.60 -13.81
CA ALA A 98 7.69 10.89 -15.01
C ALA A 98 7.23 9.45 -14.72
N THR A 99 7.65 8.89 -13.60
CA THR A 99 7.33 7.52 -13.21
C THR A 99 6.06 7.41 -12.36
N TRP A 100 5.54 8.53 -11.84
CA TRP A 100 4.34 8.56 -11.00
C TRP A 100 3.10 8.20 -11.84
N ASP A 101 2.33 7.20 -11.40
CA ASP A 101 1.13 6.67 -12.08
C ASP A 101 -0.12 6.75 -11.19
N GLY A 102 -0.16 7.75 -10.30
CA GLY A 102 -1.32 8.05 -9.48
C GLY A 102 -2.45 8.77 -10.25
N PRO A 103 -3.48 9.26 -9.56
CA PRO A 103 -3.65 9.27 -8.09
C PRO A 103 -3.87 7.87 -7.52
N TYR A 104 -3.27 7.61 -6.36
CA TYR A 104 -3.36 6.33 -5.65
C TYR A 104 -4.54 6.25 -4.67
N ILE A 105 -5.09 7.40 -4.31
CA ILE A 105 -6.33 7.52 -3.55
C ILE A 105 -7.27 8.48 -4.26
N GLU A 106 -8.55 8.18 -4.20
CA GLU A 106 -9.61 9.06 -4.70
C GLU A 106 -10.01 10.02 -3.58
N ASP A 107 -9.91 11.33 -3.82
CA ASP A 107 -10.47 12.33 -2.91
C ASP A 107 -12.00 12.35 -3.05
N LYS A 108 -12.68 11.57 -2.20
CA LYS A 108 -14.14 11.46 -2.21
C LYS A 108 -14.71 12.56 -1.32
N PHE A 109 -15.22 13.61 -1.96
CA PHE A 109 -16.06 14.70 -1.44
C PHE A 109 -15.35 15.90 -0.80
N ALA A 110 -15.01 16.88 -1.65
CA ALA A 110 -14.74 18.26 -1.27
C ALA A 110 -16.01 18.95 -0.71
N MET A 111 -16.30 18.75 0.58
CA MET A 111 -17.27 19.57 1.31
C MET A 111 -16.57 20.81 1.91
N GLY A 112 -16.23 21.76 1.04
CA GLY A 112 -16.24 23.19 1.40
C GLY A 112 -15.14 23.77 2.29
N ALA A 113 -14.07 23.04 2.61
CA ALA A 113 -12.83 23.61 3.15
C ALA A 113 -11.66 22.69 2.78
N GLY A 114 -10.70 23.21 2.02
CA GLY A 114 -9.49 22.56 1.44
C GLY A 114 -9.16 21.11 1.84
N ASP A 115 -9.13 20.25 0.82
CA ASP A 115 -8.67 18.85 0.75
C ASP A 115 -7.69 18.37 1.86
N THR A 116 -8.24 17.76 2.91
CA THR A 116 -7.46 17.12 3.98
C THR A 116 -8.06 15.83 4.54
N GLY A 117 -9.19 15.33 4.03
CA GLY A 117 -9.94 14.23 4.65
C GLY A 117 -9.08 13.00 4.91
N PHE A 118 -8.38 12.52 3.88
CA PHE A 118 -7.50 11.35 3.94
C PHE A 118 -6.24 11.52 4.79
N LYS A 119 -5.95 12.75 5.25
CA LYS A 119 -4.80 13.07 6.10
C LYS A 119 -5.14 12.99 7.58
N LEU A 120 -6.43 12.98 7.91
CA LEU A 120 -6.96 13.03 9.26
C LEU A 120 -7.59 11.69 9.62
N ASP A 121 -7.46 11.30 10.88
CA ASP A 121 -8.18 10.16 11.43
C ASP A 121 -9.64 10.51 11.78
N ALA A 122 -10.39 9.53 12.26
CA ALA A 122 -11.81 9.70 12.62
C ALA A 122 -12.05 10.63 13.84
N TRP A 123 -10.99 11.11 14.50
CA TRP A 123 -11.04 12.14 15.55
C TRP A 123 -10.65 13.52 15.03
N GLY A 124 -10.25 13.64 13.76
CA GLY A 124 -9.80 14.88 13.12
C GLY A 124 -8.33 15.20 13.38
N GLU A 125 -7.55 14.25 13.90
CA GLU A 125 -6.12 14.41 14.15
C GLU A 125 -5.31 13.86 12.96
N PRO A 126 -4.20 14.51 12.58
CA PRO A 126 -3.43 14.07 11.43
C PRO A 126 -2.72 12.74 11.68
N TYR A 127 -2.65 11.90 10.65
CA TYR A 127 -1.76 10.75 10.64
C TYR A 127 -0.29 11.20 10.69
N SER A 128 0.58 10.37 11.27
CA SER A 128 2.02 10.57 11.19
C SER A 128 2.50 10.53 9.73
N SER A 129 3.72 11.03 9.48
CA SER A 129 4.31 11.05 8.13
C SER A 129 4.27 9.67 7.43
N PRO A 130 3.97 9.62 6.12
CA PRO A 130 4.01 8.40 5.33
C PRO A 130 5.43 8.04 4.84
N ALA A 131 6.43 8.87 5.14
CA ALA A 131 7.82 8.70 4.70
C ALA A 131 8.61 7.65 5.50
N SER A 132 7.97 6.50 5.81
CA SER A 132 8.53 5.44 6.66
C SER A 132 7.83 4.10 6.41
N VAL A 133 8.40 3.02 6.95
CA VAL A 133 7.84 1.66 6.90
C VAL A 133 6.55 1.48 7.72
N SER A 134 6.15 2.49 8.48
CA SER A 134 4.90 2.52 9.23
C SER A 134 4.44 3.95 9.48
N PHE A 135 3.15 4.11 9.74
CA PHE A 135 2.54 5.36 10.17
C PHE A 135 1.46 5.09 11.23
N SER A 136 1.05 6.11 11.96
CA SER A 136 0.13 5.98 13.09
C SER A 136 -0.94 7.07 13.16
N SER A 137 -2.07 6.74 13.77
CA SER A 137 -3.08 7.68 14.29
C SER A 137 -2.96 7.75 15.80
N THR A 138 -3.15 8.95 16.36
CA THR A 138 -3.06 9.21 17.81
C THR A 138 -4.31 9.88 18.40
N GLY A 139 -5.36 10.13 17.61
CA GLY A 139 -6.56 10.84 18.06
C GLY A 139 -7.41 10.11 19.10
N GLY A 140 -7.42 8.76 19.08
CA GLY A 140 -8.21 7.93 20.00
C GLY A 140 -7.64 7.75 21.42
N GLY A 141 -6.63 8.53 21.81
CA GLY A 141 -5.94 8.42 23.10
C GLY A 141 -4.93 7.28 23.22
N PHE A 142 -4.93 6.34 22.26
CA PHE A 142 -3.90 5.32 22.07
C PHE A 142 -3.44 5.33 20.62
N ALA A 143 -2.15 5.07 20.39
CA ALA A 143 -1.61 5.00 19.05
C ALA A 143 -2.09 3.73 18.32
N ILE A 144 -2.67 3.90 17.15
CA ILE A 144 -2.94 2.82 16.19
C ILE A 144 -1.86 2.91 15.13
N THR A 145 -1.04 1.86 14.98
CA THR A 145 0.06 1.83 14.00
C THR A 145 -0.26 0.87 12.87
N ARG A 146 -0.07 1.34 11.63
CA ARG A 146 -0.12 0.51 10.43
C ARG A 146 1.30 0.31 9.91
N THR A 147 1.72 -0.94 9.85
CA THR A 147 3.00 -1.35 9.27
C THR A 147 2.81 -1.59 7.77
N ILE A 148 3.71 -1.03 6.97
CA ILE A 148 3.78 -1.18 5.52
C ILE A 148 4.76 -2.29 5.15
N ALA A 149 5.94 -2.29 5.77
CA ALA A 149 6.97 -3.34 5.63
C ALA A 149 7.72 -3.53 6.95
N TYR A 150 8.51 -4.60 7.07
CA TYR A 150 9.33 -4.84 8.27
C TYR A 150 10.57 -3.94 8.31
N SER A 151 11.18 -3.67 7.15
CA SER A 151 12.34 -2.80 7.02
C SER A 151 12.31 -1.99 5.73
N THR A 152 13.14 -0.95 5.67
CA THR A 152 13.39 -0.20 4.42
C THR A 152 14.11 -1.05 3.39
N GLU A 153 14.91 -2.01 3.84
CA GLU A 153 15.66 -2.94 2.98
C GLU A 153 14.73 -3.90 2.24
N ASP A 154 13.66 -4.36 2.89
CA ASP A 154 12.66 -5.19 2.21
C ASP A 154 12.03 -4.43 1.02
N ILE A 155 11.92 -3.11 1.13
CA ILE A 155 11.32 -2.28 0.09
C ILE A 155 12.34 -1.91 -1.00
N PHE A 156 13.55 -1.50 -0.63
CA PHE A 156 14.50 -0.87 -1.56
C PHE A 156 15.75 -1.71 -1.87
N ALA A 157 16.01 -2.77 -1.11
CA ALA A 157 17.23 -3.57 -1.14
C ALA A 157 17.01 -5.03 -1.58
N ASN A 158 16.09 -5.27 -2.51
CA ASN A 158 15.87 -6.60 -3.08
C ASN A 158 17.00 -6.97 -4.06
N SER A 159 17.16 -8.27 -4.31
CA SER A 159 18.16 -8.77 -5.26
C SER A 159 17.56 -9.67 -6.33
N VAL A 160 18.23 -9.67 -7.48
CA VAL A 160 17.91 -10.53 -8.62
C VAL A 160 19.19 -11.21 -9.05
N SER A 161 19.13 -12.53 -9.12
CA SER A 161 20.16 -13.39 -9.68
C SER A 161 19.64 -13.99 -10.99
N ALA A 162 20.48 -14.02 -12.01
CA ALA A 162 20.14 -14.58 -13.31
C ALA A 162 21.26 -15.51 -13.78
N VAL A 163 20.90 -16.59 -14.45
CA VAL A 163 21.79 -17.38 -15.29
C VAL A 163 21.41 -17.13 -16.74
N ILE A 164 22.40 -16.78 -17.55
CA ILE A 164 22.22 -16.41 -18.96
C ILE A 164 22.90 -17.47 -19.84
N THR A 165 22.11 -18.09 -20.70
CA THR A 165 22.53 -19.16 -21.61
C THR A 165 22.09 -18.89 -23.04
N ASP A 166 22.60 -19.68 -23.98
CA ASP A 166 22.08 -19.75 -25.35
C ASP A 166 20.96 -20.80 -25.46
N ILE A 167 20.55 -21.13 -26.68
CA ILE A 167 19.48 -22.10 -26.94
C ILE A 167 19.80 -23.53 -26.48
N ASP A 168 21.09 -23.89 -26.35
CA ASP A 168 21.56 -25.22 -25.98
C ASP A 168 22.01 -25.29 -24.50
N ASP A 169 21.55 -24.33 -23.68
CA ASP A 169 21.88 -24.17 -22.27
C ASP A 169 23.38 -23.98 -21.99
N SER A 170 24.16 -23.58 -22.99
CA SER A 170 25.59 -23.27 -22.84
C SER A 170 25.74 -21.86 -22.31
N PRO A 171 26.62 -21.59 -21.33
CA PRO A 171 26.91 -20.23 -20.87
C PRO A 171 27.93 -19.52 -21.78
N PRO A 172 28.05 -18.19 -21.72
CA PRO A 172 28.92 -17.41 -22.61
C PRO A 172 30.43 -17.73 -22.50
N GLY A 173 30.85 -18.45 -21.47
CA GLY A 173 32.25 -18.81 -21.25
C GLY A 173 33.15 -17.58 -21.05
N THR A 174 34.45 -17.79 -21.06
CA THR A 174 35.41 -16.69 -20.90
C THR A 174 35.52 -15.79 -22.13
N THR A 175 35.07 -16.27 -23.30
CA THR A 175 35.21 -15.56 -24.58
C THR A 175 34.12 -14.52 -24.78
N TYR A 176 32.88 -14.81 -24.37
CA TYR A 176 31.72 -13.96 -24.64
C TYR A 176 31.09 -13.33 -23.38
N ALA A 177 31.60 -13.62 -22.17
CA ALA A 177 31.04 -13.05 -20.93
C ALA A 177 30.97 -11.52 -20.94
N ASP A 178 32.01 -10.85 -21.48
CA ASP A 178 32.07 -9.40 -21.61
C ASP A 178 31.22 -8.83 -22.76
N SER A 179 30.70 -9.72 -23.62
CA SER A 179 29.81 -9.41 -24.74
C SER A 179 28.32 -9.47 -24.34
N VAL A 180 28.00 -9.91 -23.13
CA VAL A 180 26.64 -9.95 -22.59
C VAL A 180 26.45 -8.88 -21.52
N ARG A 181 25.30 -8.21 -21.52
CA ARG A 181 24.88 -7.28 -20.46
C ARG A 181 23.53 -7.68 -19.91
N PHE A 182 23.44 -7.79 -18.59
CA PHE A 182 22.18 -7.89 -17.88
C PHE A 182 21.77 -6.53 -17.35
N LEU A 183 20.57 -6.08 -17.66
CA LEU A 183 20.07 -4.74 -17.37
C LEU A 183 18.74 -4.83 -16.61
N VAL A 184 18.55 -3.94 -15.64
CA VAL A 184 17.28 -3.76 -14.94
C VAL A 184 16.95 -2.28 -14.93
N THR A 185 15.81 -1.92 -15.50
CA THR A 185 15.28 -0.55 -15.41
C THR A 185 14.40 -0.44 -14.19
N VAL A 186 14.78 0.45 -13.26
CA VAL A 186 14.09 0.69 -11.99
C VAL A 186 13.84 2.18 -11.81
N PRO A 187 12.80 2.59 -11.06
CA PRO A 187 12.66 4.00 -10.68
C PRO A 187 13.77 4.42 -9.71
N ASP A 188 14.18 5.69 -9.77
CA ASP A 188 15.36 6.22 -9.08
C ASP A 188 15.05 6.89 -7.72
N GLY A 189 13.78 6.94 -7.30
CA GLY A 189 13.34 7.63 -6.09
C GLY A 189 13.13 9.13 -6.27
N ALA A 190 13.46 9.69 -7.44
CA ALA A 190 13.39 11.11 -7.77
C ALA A 190 12.46 11.39 -8.98
N GLY A 191 11.66 10.41 -9.37
CA GLY A 191 10.68 10.54 -10.44
C GLY A 191 11.19 10.26 -11.85
N SER A 192 12.36 9.63 -11.98
CA SER A 192 12.89 9.15 -13.26
C SER A 192 13.23 7.65 -13.16
N TYR A 193 13.58 7.05 -14.30
CA TYR A 193 14.16 5.71 -14.35
C TYR A 193 15.68 5.78 -14.32
N THR A 194 16.29 4.76 -13.72
CA THR A 194 17.71 4.45 -13.79
C THR A 194 17.90 3.00 -14.22
N VAL A 195 19.04 2.72 -14.87
CA VAL A 195 19.38 1.36 -15.31
C VAL A 195 20.50 0.84 -14.43
N LYS A 196 20.25 -0.30 -13.79
CA LYS A 196 21.27 -1.11 -13.13
C LYS A 196 21.77 -2.15 -14.12
N SER A 197 23.07 -2.39 -14.15
CA SER A 197 23.69 -3.34 -15.08
C SER A 197 24.67 -4.27 -14.39
N GLY A 198 24.73 -5.50 -14.87
CA GLY A 198 25.74 -6.48 -14.51
C GLY A 198 26.31 -7.18 -15.74
N ILE A 199 27.50 -7.72 -15.59
CA ILE A 199 28.17 -8.55 -16.60
C ILE A 199 28.16 -9.97 -16.04
N PRO A 200 27.62 -10.96 -16.77
CA PRO A 200 27.64 -12.33 -16.30
C PRO A 200 29.06 -12.87 -16.21
N GLY A 201 29.27 -13.83 -15.31
CA GLY A 201 30.48 -14.64 -15.28
C GLY A 201 30.59 -15.56 -16.50
N SER A 202 31.70 -16.31 -16.58
CA SER A 202 31.87 -17.34 -17.61
C SER A 202 30.86 -18.48 -17.50
N ASP A 203 30.23 -18.62 -16.34
CA ASP A 203 29.13 -19.54 -16.03
C ASP A 203 27.74 -18.95 -16.35
N GLY A 204 27.68 -17.74 -16.92
CA GLY A 204 26.43 -17.05 -17.22
C GLY A 204 25.77 -16.40 -16.01
N PHE A 205 26.33 -16.57 -14.80
CA PHE A 205 25.72 -16.06 -13.58
C PHE A 205 25.94 -14.55 -13.41
N CYS A 206 24.87 -13.83 -13.08
CA CYS A 206 24.91 -12.41 -12.74
C CYS A 206 23.98 -12.12 -11.56
N ARG A 207 24.38 -11.20 -10.68
CA ARG A 207 23.53 -10.70 -9.59
C ARG A 207 23.50 -9.19 -9.58
N ILE A 208 22.31 -8.62 -9.39
CA ILE A 208 22.07 -7.20 -9.17
C ILE A 208 21.29 -7.03 -7.87
N ASP A 209 21.67 -6.05 -7.06
CA ASP A 209 21.03 -5.72 -5.80
C ASP A 209 20.44 -4.30 -5.78
N SER A 210 19.91 -3.94 -4.62
CA SER A 210 19.38 -2.60 -4.36
C SER A 210 18.23 -2.26 -5.33
N ILE A 211 17.38 -3.26 -5.60
CA ILE A 211 16.22 -3.14 -6.48
C ILE A 211 14.98 -2.82 -5.62
N PRO A 212 14.26 -1.72 -5.90
CA PRO A 212 13.01 -1.43 -5.21
C PRO A 212 11.94 -2.49 -5.53
N ILE A 213 10.95 -2.66 -4.67
CA ILE A 213 9.75 -3.43 -5.02
C ILE A 213 9.06 -2.79 -6.22
N GLY A 214 8.35 -3.57 -7.03
CA GLY A 214 7.71 -3.05 -8.24
C GLY A 214 7.76 -4.01 -9.42
N ASN A 215 7.23 -3.53 -10.55
CA ASN A 215 7.22 -4.25 -11.82
C ASN A 215 8.30 -3.72 -12.76
N HIS A 216 9.45 -4.40 -12.77
CA HIS A 216 10.64 -3.93 -13.46
C HIS A 216 10.85 -4.61 -14.81
N LEU A 217 11.52 -3.89 -15.71
CA LEU A 217 11.95 -4.41 -17.00
C LEU A 217 13.36 -4.98 -16.88
N PHE A 218 13.48 -6.28 -17.09
CA PHE A 218 14.75 -7.00 -17.17
C PHE A 218 15.11 -7.21 -18.63
N GLN A 219 16.37 -6.98 -18.97
CA GLN A 219 16.87 -7.17 -20.32
C GLN A 219 18.22 -7.86 -20.30
N THR A 220 18.46 -8.77 -21.24
CA THR A 220 19.79 -9.27 -21.56
C THR A 220 20.11 -8.85 -22.99
N VAL A 221 21.26 -8.22 -23.18
CA VAL A 221 21.72 -7.74 -24.48
C VAL A 221 23.01 -8.45 -24.85
N TYR A 222 23.04 -9.10 -26.00
CA TYR A 222 24.25 -9.55 -26.66
C TYR A 222 24.77 -8.42 -27.55
N LEU A 223 25.88 -7.81 -27.13
CA LEU A 223 26.41 -6.56 -27.70
C LEU A 223 26.82 -6.66 -29.18
N PRO A 224 27.45 -7.75 -29.66
CA PRO A 224 27.90 -7.83 -31.06
C PRO A 224 26.78 -7.66 -32.09
N ASP A 225 25.63 -8.29 -31.84
CA ASP A 225 24.49 -8.27 -32.77
C ASP A 225 23.31 -7.41 -32.29
N ASN A 226 23.42 -6.84 -31.08
CA ASN A 226 22.34 -6.13 -30.39
C ASN A 226 21.08 -6.99 -30.17
N ASP A 227 21.25 -8.32 -30.08
CA ASP A 227 20.14 -9.20 -29.75
C ASP A 227 19.72 -8.98 -28.29
N THR A 228 18.43 -8.74 -28.07
CA THR A 228 17.90 -8.30 -26.78
C THR A 228 16.72 -9.17 -26.38
N LEU A 229 16.89 -9.93 -25.30
CA LEU A 229 15.79 -10.58 -24.61
C LEU A 229 15.26 -9.67 -23.52
N THR A 230 13.94 -9.53 -23.44
CA THR A 230 13.27 -8.63 -22.49
C THR A 230 12.18 -9.37 -21.72
N ARG A 231 12.11 -9.15 -20.41
CA ARG A 231 11.11 -9.76 -19.52
C ARG A 231 10.66 -8.76 -18.45
N ARG A 232 9.36 -8.69 -18.19
CA ARG A 232 8.81 -7.88 -17.09
C ARG A 232 8.50 -8.78 -15.90
N ILE A 233 9.02 -8.43 -14.72
CA ILE A 233 8.90 -9.28 -13.53
C ILE A 233 8.64 -8.42 -12.30
N SER A 234 7.77 -8.92 -11.44
CA SER A 234 7.43 -8.32 -10.15
C SER A 234 8.45 -8.69 -9.07
N ILE A 235 8.95 -7.70 -8.34
CA ILE A 235 9.79 -7.87 -7.14
C ILE A 235 8.96 -7.54 -5.91
N ASN A 236 8.73 -8.53 -5.06
CA ASN A 236 8.03 -8.37 -3.78
C ASN A 236 9.00 -7.98 -2.66
N PRO A 237 8.51 -7.51 -1.49
CA PRO A 237 9.37 -7.12 -0.40
C PRO A 237 10.26 -8.26 0.12
N GLY A 238 11.54 -7.97 0.34
CA GLY A 238 12.53 -8.93 0.87
C GLY A 238 12.86 -10.09 -0.07
N GLN A 239 12.63 -9.93 -1.38
CA GLN A 239 12.75 -11.01 -2.36
C GLN A 239 14.19 -11.14 -2.90
N ASP A 240 14.69 -12.38 -2.96
CA ASP A 240 15.83 -12.77 -3.79
C ASP A 240 15.32 -13.58 -4.98
N LEU A 241 15.17 -12.92 -6.13
CA LEU A 241 14.59 -13.52 -7.33
C LEU A 241 15.66 -14.26 -8.13
N TYR A 242 15.37 -15.49 -8.55
CA TYR A 242 16.20 -16.23 -9.51
C TYR A 242 15.55 -16.26 -10.89
N LEU A 243 16.34 -16.01 -11.93
CA LEU A 243 15.93 -16.04 -13.33
C LEU A 243 16.81 -16.96 -14.15
N ASP A 244 16.17 -17.68 -15.06
CA ASP A 244 16.82 -18.41 -16.13
C ASP A 244 16.46 -17.73 -17.45
N LEU A 245 17.47 -17.28 -18.18
CA LEU A 245 17.35 -16.46 -19.38
C LEU A 245 18.18 -17.09 -20.50
N SER A 246 17.49 -17.80 -21.40
CA SER A 246 18.10 -18.40 -22.58
C SER A 246 17.77 -17.57 -23.83
N TYR A 247 18.78 -17.27 -24.66
CA TYR A 247 18.56 -16.67 -25.97
C TYR A 247 17.91 -17.68 -26.93
N PHE A 248 17.17 -17.18 -27.91
CA PHE A 248 16.45 -18.03 -28.90
C PHE A 248 17.34 -18.53 -30.03
N ALA A 249 18.64 -18.29 -29.96
CA ALA A 249 19.62 -18.67 -30.96
C ALA A 249 20.89 -19.21 -30.29
N ASP A 250 21.64 -19.98 -31.06
CA ASP A 250 23.01 -20.33 -30.76
C ASP A 250 23.89 -19.10 -31.02
N ILE A 251 24.41 -18.50 -29.94
CA ILE A 251 25.16 -17.24 -29.99
C ILE A 251 26.67 -17.50 -29.90
N TRP A 252 27.12 -18.57 -29.23
CA TRP A 252 28.53 -18.80 -28.91
C TRP A 252 29.04 -20.22 -29.17
#